data_AF-A0A962L3X0-F1
#
_entry.id   AF-A0A962L3X0-F1
#
_cell.length_a   1.000
_cell.length_b   1.000
_cell.length_c   1.000
_cell.angle_alpha   90.00
_cell.angle_beta   90.00
_cell.angle_gamma   90.00
#
_symmetry.space_group_name_H-M   'P 1'
#
loop_
_entity.id
_entity.type
_entity.pdbx_description
1 polymer ?
#
loop_
_entity_poly.entity_id
_entity_poly.type
_entity_poly.pdbx_seq_one_letter_code
_entity_poly.pdbx_strand_id
1 'polypeptide(L)'
;MSAQDAAFMAQALRLAERGRYTTMPNPCVGAVIVKDGQVVGRGYHVKAGEGHAEVHALREAGEAARGATVYCTLEPCSFHGRT
;
A
#
# COMPACT_ATOMS: atom_id res chain seq x y z
N MET A 1 12.34 -6.67 13.83
CA MET A 1 11.13 -5.88 13.51
C MET A 1 10.84 -4.99 14.70
N SER A 2 10.84 -3.67 14.51
CA SER A 2 10.60 -2.71 15.58
C SER A 2 9.10 -2.59 15.90
N ALA A 3 8.75 -2.03 17.05
CA ALA A 3 7.35 -1.71 17.37
C ALA A 3 6.75 -0.72 16.35
N GLN A 4 7.57 0.15 15.75
CA GLN A 4 7.14 1.08 14.70
C GLN A 4 6.77 0.33 13.41
N ASP A 5 7.57 -0.65 13.00
CA ASP A 5 7.26 -1.48 11.81
C ASP A 5 5.90 -2.17 11.95
N ALA A 6 5.63 -2.74 13.14
CA ALA A 6 4.35 -3.37 13.42
C ALA A 6 3.19 -2.37 13.37
N ALA A 7 3.39 -1.14 13.84
CA ALA A 7 2.37 -0.08 13.80
C ALA A 7 2.07 0.36 12.36
N PHE A 8 3.09 0.53 11.52
CA PHE A 8 2.91 0.90 10.12
C PHE A 8 2.27 -0.23 9.30
N MET A 9 2.65 -1.48 9.55
CA MET A 9 2.00 -2.63 8.94
C MET A 9 0.53 -2.76 9.37
N ALA A 10 0.22 -2.53 10.66
CA ALA A 10 -1.16 -2.49 11.13
C ALA A 10 -1.98 -1.38 10.45
N GLN A 11 -1.36 -0.22 10.15
CA GLN A 11 -2.01 0.83 9.37
C GLN A 11 -2.28 0.38 7.92
N ALA A 12 -1.34 -0.33 7.29
CA ALA A 12 -1.52 -0.88 5.94
C ALA A 12 -2.67 -1.91 5.91
N LEU A 13 -2.79 -2.78 6.93
CA LEU A 13 -3.92 -3.72 7.06
C LEU A 13 -5.27 -3.00 7.17
N ARG A 14 -5.37 -1.93 7.97
CA ARG A 14 -6.60 -1.11 8.06
C ARG A 14 -6.95 -0.41 6.74
N LEU A 15 -5.95 -0.07 5.92
CA LEU A 15 -6.19 0.45 4.58
C LEU A 15 -6.73 -0.65 3.64
N ALA A 16 -6.17 -1.86 3.71
CA ALA A 16 -6.62 -3.01 2.92
C ALA A 16 -8.11 -3.34 3.15
N GLU A 17 -8.59 -3.23 4.41
CA GLU A 17 -9.99 -3.46 4.76
C GLU A 17 -10.99 -2.59 3.98
N ARG A 18 -10.57 -1.41 3.50
CA ARG A 18 -11.43 -0.52 2.69
C ARG A 18 -11.78 -1.10 1.33
N GLY A 19 -10.96 -2.01 0.79
CA GLY A 19 -11.20 -2.69 -0.49
C GLY A 19 -12.06 -3.95 -0.39
N ARG A 20 -12.49 -4.34 0.82
CA ARG A 20 -13.12 -5.65 1.12
C ARG A 20 -14.28 -6.02 0.20
N TYR A 21 -15.04 -5.04 -0.28
CA TYR A 21 -16.26 -5.27 -1.05
C TYR A 21 -16.16 -4.83 -2.51
N THR A 22 -14.97 -4.43 -2.96
CA THR A 22 -14.78 -3.79 -4.27
C THR A 22 -13.64 -4.41 -5.08
N THR A 23 -12.72 -5.15 -4.47
CA THR A 23 -11.54 -5.68 -5.17
C THR A 23 -11.74 -7.05 -5.82
N MET A 24 -12.79 -7.82 -5.51
CA MET A 24 -12.95 -9.16 -6.06
C MET A 24 -12.92 -9.14 -7.61
N PRO A 25 -12.14 -10.03 -8.28
CA PRO A 25 -11.41 -11.21 -7.77
C PRO A 25 -10.02 -10.94 -7.19
N ASN A 26 -9.53 -9.70 -7.23
CA ASN A 26 -8.21 -9.33 -6.72
C ASN A 26 -8.19 -9.26 -5.17
N PRO A 27 -7.01 -9.48 -4.55
CA PRO A 27 -6.86 -9.40 -3.11
C PRO A 27 -7.07 -7.97 -2.58
N CYS A 28 -7.51 -7.86 -1.32
CA CYS A 28 -7.53 -6.60 -0.60
C CYS A 28 -6.11 -6.30 -0.10
N VAL A 29 -5.47 -5.29 -0.69
CA VAL A 29 -4.09 -4.92 -0.36
C VAL A 29 -4.07 -3.47 0.12
N GLY A 30 -3.25 -3.21 1.14
CA GLY A 30 -2.95 -1.87 1.63
C GLY A 30 -1.45 -1.61 1.63
N ALA A 31 -1.07 -0.35 1.45
CA ALA A 31 0.31 0.08 1.43
C ALA A 31 0.47 1.44 2.15
N VAL A 32 1.57 1.58 2.88
CA VAL A 32 1.98 2.82 3.54
C VAL A 32 3.45 3.10 3.22
N ILE A 33 3.76 4.33 2.82
CA ILE A 33 5.14 4.80 2.60
C ILE A 33 5.53 5.71 3.76
N VAL A 34 6.66 5.41 4.39
CA VAL A 34 7.16 6.10 5.58
C VAL A 34 8.55 6.66 5.30
N LYS A 35 8.76 7.93 5.61
CA LYS A 35 10.06 8.60 5.55
C LYS A 35 10.30 9.33 6.86
N ASP A 36 11.46 9.12 7.47
CA ASP A 36 11.85 9.76 8.73
C ASP A 36 10.79 9.59 9.84
N GLY A 37 10.19 8.40 9.91
CA GLY A 37 9.14 8.06 10.88
C GLY A 37 7.75 8.65 10.59
N GLN A 38 7.59 9.37 9.47
CA GLN A 38 6.33 9.99 9.08
C GLN A 38 5.73 9.28 7.86
N VAL A 39 4.41 9.10 7.88
CA VAL A 39 3.68 8.55 6.73
C VAL A 39 3.55 9.63 5.66
N VAL A 40 4.22 9.41 4.53
CA VAL A 40 4.21 10.32 3.37
C VAL A 40 3.29 9.86 2.26
N GLY A 41 2.81 8.60 2.27
CA GLY A 41 1.82 8.13 1.30
C GLY A 41 1.03 6.93 1.80
N ARG A 42 -0.22 6.81 1.34
CA ARG A 42 -1.14 5.73 1.70
C ARG A 42 -1.84 5.22 0.44
N GLY A 43 -2.13 3.94 0.42
CA GLY A 43 -2.86 3.34 -0.68
C GLY A 43 -3.56 2.08 -0.26
N TYR A 44 -4.64 1.77 -0.97
CA TYR A 44 -5.28 0.47 -0.95
C TYR A 44 -5.75 0.16 -2.35
N HIS A 45 -5.88 -1.13 -2.67
CA HIS A 45 -6.49 -1.52 -3.93
C HIS A 45 -7.98 -1.21 -3.87
N VAL A 46 -8.44 -0.25 -4.66
CA VAL A 46 -9.82 0.23 -4.61
C VAL A 46 -10.75 -0.74 -5.33
N LYS A 47 -10.37 -1.20 -6.53
CA LYS A 47 -11.22 -2.05 -7.38
C LYS A 47 -10.37 -2.87 -8.36
N ALA A 48 -10.85 -4.06 -8.72
CA ALA A 48 -10.21 -4.88 -9.73
C ALA A 48 -10.06 -4.13 -11.07
N GLY A 49 -8.85 -4.14 -11.63
CA GLY A 49 -8.51 -3.44 -12.88
C GLY A 49 -8.08 -1.97 -12.70
N GLU A 50 -8.15 -1.44 -11.48
CA GLU A 50 -7.54 -0.15 -11.13
C GLU A 50 -6.15 -0.35 -10.51
N GLY A 51 -5.48 0.76 -10.17
CA GLY A 51 -4.14 0.74 -9.57
C GLY A 51 -4.06 -0.12 -8.30
N HIS A 52 -2.92 -0.78 -8.12
CA HIS A 52 -2.62 -1.49 -6.88
C HIS A 52 -2.37 -0.50 -5.72
N ALA A 53 -2.41 -1.01 -4.49
CA ALA A 53 -2.20 -0.20 -3.28
C ALA A 53 -0.91 0.62 -3.33
N GLU A 54 0.18 0.01 -3.78
CA GLU A 54 1.49 0.64 -3.94
C GLU A 54 1.50 1.77 -4.98
N VAL A 55 0.74 1.67 -6.08
CA VAL A 55 0.59 2.76 -7.05
C VAL A 55 -0.08 3.97 -6.41
N HIS A 56 -1.13 3.76 -5.62
CA HIS A 56 -1.81 4.84 -4.91
C HIS A 56 -0.90 5.47 -3.84
N ALA A 57 -0.18 4.65 -3.07
CA ALA A 57 0.73 5.14 -2.03
C ALA A 57 1.91 5.94 -2.63
N LEU A 58 2.49 5.49 -3.74
CA LEU A 58 3.55 6.20 -4.45
C LEU A 58 3.05 7.53 -5.04
N ARG A 59 1.84 7.56 -5.60
CA ARG A 59 1.22 8.79 -6.11
C ARG A 59 1.00 9.82 -5.01
N GLU A 60 0.54 9.40 -3.83
CA GLU A 60 0.39 10.30 -2.68
C GLU A 60 1.76 10.80 -2.17
N ALA A 61 2.76 9.92 -2.10
CA ALA A 61 4.09 10.27 -1.62
C ALA A 61 4.90 11.15 -2.57
N GLY A 62 4.71 11.02 -3.88
CA GLY A 62 5.48 11.74 -4.88
C GLY A 62 6.99 11.61 -4.66
N GLU A 63 7.72 12.73 -4.72
CA GLU A 63 9.18 12.76 -4.50
C GLU A 63 9.60 12.34 -3.08
N ALA A 64 8.70 12.43 -2.09
CA ALA A 64 8.99 11.98 -0.73
C ALA A 64 9.19 10.45 -0.64
N ALA A 65 8.77 9.69 -1.66
CA ALA A 65 9.01 8.25 -1.71
C ALA A 65 10.50 7.89 -1.84
N ARG A 66 11.36 8.80 -2.34
CA ARG A 66 12.79 8.52 -2.49
C ARG A 66 13.47 8.36 -1.14
N GLY A 67 14.08 7.18 -0.93
CA GLY A 67 14.75 6.79 0.31
C GLY A 67 13.78 6.43 1.45
N ALA A 68 12.48 6.28 1.15
CA ALA A 68 11.47 5.88 2.12
C ALA A 68 11.37 4.35 2.25
N THR A 69 10.67 3.89 3.29
CA THR A 69 10.28 2.49 3.48
C THR A 69 8.82 2.29 3.09
N VAL A 70 8.52 1.23 2.35
CA VAL A 70 7.14 0.82 2.06
C VAL A 70 6.75 -0.38 2.92
N TYR A 71 5.57 -0.31 3.53
CA TYR A 71 4.92 -1.41 4.21
C TYR A 71 3.73 -1.84 3.36
N CYS A 72 3.81 -3.02 2.75
CA CYS A 72 2.77 -3.59 1.91
C CYS A 72 2.24 -4.88 2.52
N THR A 73 0.92 -5.08 2.53
CA THR A 73 0.28 -6.25 3.16
C THR A 73 0.41 -7.54 2.35
N LEU A 74 0.86 -7.44 1.10
CA LEU A 74 1.12 -8.55 0.20
C LEU A 74 2.39 -8.25 -0.60
N GLU A 75 3.07 -9.29 -1.09
CA GLU A 75 4.21 -9.12 -1.98
C GLU A 75 3.83 -8.30 -3.22
N PRO A 76 4.63 -7.27 -3.59
CA PRO A 76 4.44 -6.51 -4.83
C PRO A 76 4.41 -7.41 -6.06
N CYS A 77 3.51 -7.11 -7.00
CA CYS A 77 3.37 -7.88 -8.23
C CYS A 77 4.61 -7.77 -9.13
N SER A 78 5.04 -8.89 -9.74
CA SER A 78 6.24 -8.98 -10.58
C SER A 78 5.95 -9.37 -12.04
N PHE A 79 4.69 -9.42 -12.45
CA PHE A 79 4.26 -9.72 -13.81
C PHE A 79 3.33 -8.62 -14.35
N HIS A 80 3.23 -8.51 -15.68
CA HIS A 80 2.32 -7.58 -16.34
C HIS A 80 0.96 -8.24 -16.53
N GLY A 81 -0.04 -7.72 -15.81
CA GLY A 81 -1.40 -8.25 -15.81
C GLY A 81 -2.36 -7.30 -16.52
N ARG A 82 -3.40 -6.88 -15.78
CA ARG A 82 -4.35 -5.83 -16.23
C ARG A 82 -3.82 -4.42 -15.99
N THR A 83 -2.69 -4.31 -15.28
CA THR A 83 -1.97 -3.10 -14.90
C THR A 83 -0.48 -3.35 -15.06
#